data_AF-A0A956VUS9-F1
#
_entry.id   AF-A0A956VUS9-F1
#
_cell.length_a   1.000
_cell.length_b   1.000
_cell.length_c   1.000
_cell.angle_alpha   90.00
_cell.angle_beta   90.00
_cell.angle_gamma   90.00
#
_symmetry.space_group_name_H-M   'P 1'
#
loop_
_entity.id
_entity.type
_entity.pdbx_description
1 polymer ?
#
loop_
_entity_poly.entity_id
_entity_poly.type
_entity_poly.pdbx_seq_one_letter_code
_entity_poly.pdbx_strand_id
1 'polypeptide(L)' 'MGDAIFHRDGDLFVPSEYAGSPWYRGYVHGGPPAGLLARCIEQHVGDPEYQLVRLTVDLFRAVPSVPLRA' A
#
# COMPACT_ATOMS: atom_id res chain seq x y z
N MET A 1 -16.93 12.05 -0.78
CA MET A 1 -16.20 10.99 -1.52
C MET A 1 -14.74 11.19 -1.16
N GLY A 2 -14.19 10.33 -0.29
CA GLY A 2 -12.82 10.51 0.22
C GLY A 2 -11.80 10.14 -0.84
N ASP A 3 -10.68 10.85 -0.85
CA ASP A 3 -9.53 10.56 -1.69
C ASP A 3 -8.82 9.26 -1.26
N ALA A 4 -8.00 8.65 -2.12
CA ALA A 4 -7.39 7.33 -1.89
C ALA A 4 -5.99 7.44 -1.28
N ILE A 5 -5.56 6.45 -0.49
CA ILE A 5 -4.17 6.39 0.04
C ILE A 5 -3.15 6.18 -1.10
N PHE A 6 -3.51 5.39 -2.11
CA PHE A 6 -2.75 5.22 -3.35
C PHE A 6 -3.68 5.35 -4.56
N HIS A 7 -3.23 6.06 -5.58
CA HIS A 7 -3.85 6.07 -6.90
C HIS A 7 -3.15 5.07 -7.81
N ARG A 8 -3.92 4.31 -8.59
CA ARG A 8 -3.36 3.40 -9.59
C ARG A 8 -3.14 4.14 -10.91
N ASP A 9 -1.90 4.11 -11.42
CA ASP A 9 -1.50 4.63 -12.72
C ASP A 9 -0.78 3.53 -13.51
N GLY A 10 -1.52 2.85 -14.40
CA GLY A 10 -1.03 1.62 -15.02
C GLY A 10 -0.66 0.56 -13.97
N ASP A 11 0.60 0.17 -13.94
CA ASP A 11 1.15 -0.80 -12.97
C ASP A 11 1.81 -0.12 -11.76
N LEU A 12 1.68 1.20 -11.64
CA LEU A 12 2.20 1.98 -10.54
C LEU A 12 1.10 2.31 -9.52
N PHE A 13 1.49 2.37 -8.26
CA PHE A 13 0.70 2.90 -7.17
C PHE A 13 1.34 4.20 -6.68
N VAL A 14 0.70 5.33 -7.01
CA VAL A 14 1.16 6.67 -6.66
C VAL A 14 0.63 7.05 -5.27
N PRO A 15 1.50 7.29 -4.27
CA PRO A 15 1.06 7.66 -2.93
C PRO A 15 0.43 9.06 -2.93
N SER A 16 -0.69 9.21 -2.24
CA SER A 16 -1.26 10.52 -1.91
C SER A 16 -0.68 11.07 -0.61
N GLU A 17 -1.09 12.27 -0.21
CA GLU A 17 -0.69 12.86 1.08
C GLU A 17 -1.10 12.01 2.28
N TYR A 18 -2.18 11.23 2.17
CA TYR A 18 -2.69 10.35 3.22
C TYR A 18 -1.79 9.13 3.49
N ALA A 19 -0.88 8.80 2.56
CA ALA A 19 0.12 7.77 2.77
C ALA A 19 1.31 8.25 3.64
N GLY A 20 1.44 9.56 3.85
CA GLY A 20 2.64 10.18 4.44
C GLY A 20 2.99 9.70 5.84
N SER A 21 4.29 9.69 6.15
CA SER A 21 4.81 9.44 7.48
C SER A 21 4.81 10.72 8.34
N PRO A 22 4.43 10.65 9.63
CA PRO A 22 4.55 11.79 10.54
C PRO A 22 6.00 12.14 10.89
N TRP A 23 6.95 11.24 10.62
CA TRP A 23 8.35 11.39 11.01
C TRP A 23 9.23 12.03 9.94
N TYR A 24 8.89 11.85 8.66
CA TYR A 24 9.63 12.42 7.54
C TYR A 24 8.77 12.49 6.28
N ARG A 25 8.74 13.65 5.62
CA ARG A 25 7.89 13.90 4.44
C ARG A 25 8.19 13.03 3.23
N GLY A 26 9.42 12.52 3.10
CA GLY A 26 9.82 11.67 1.97
C GLY A 26 9.50 10.19 2.15
N TYR A 27 8.83 9.80 3.23
CA TYR A 27 8.43 8.41 3.50
C TYR A 27 6.92 8.28 3.61
N VAL A 28 6.44 7.06 3.35
CA VAL A 28 5.08 6.65 3.70
C VAL A 28 5.07 6.02 5.10
N HIS A 29 3.96 6.17 5.82
CA HIS A 29 3.71 5.43 7.06
C HIS A 29 3.64 3.91 6.76
N GLY A 30 3.88 3.04 7.74
CA GLY A 30 3.93 1.58 7.51
C GLY A 30 2.58 0.94 7.17
N GLY A 31 1.47 1.52 7.65
CA GLY A 31 0.10 1.04 7.36
C GLY A 31 -0.26 1.07 5.87
N PRO A 32 -0.09 2.21 5.17
CA PRO A 32 -0.32 2.33 3.73
C PRO A 32 0.26 1.20 2.85
N PRO A 33 1.58 0.93 2.82
CA PRO A 33 2.13 -0.14 2.00
C PRO A 33 1.69 -1.53 2.46
N ALA A 34 1.41 -1.75 3.75
CA ALA A 34 0.85 -3.02 4.23
C ALA A 34 -0.58 -3.25 3.70
N GLY A 35 -1.42 -2.21 3.67
CA GLY A 35 -2.75 -2.26 3.06
C GLY A 35 -2.69 -2.48 1.53
N LEU A 36 -1.72 -1.84 0.86
CA LEU A 36 -1.48 -2.07 -0.56
C LEU A 36 -1.06 -3.53 -0.83
N LEU A 37 -0.16 -4.10 -0.04
CA LEU A 37 0.22 -5.52 -0.13
C LEU A 37 -0.99 -6.45 0.06
N ALA A 38 -1.82 -6.21 1.07
CA ALA A 38 -3.04 -6.96 1.29
C ALA A 38 -3.96 -6.91 0.06
N ARG A 39 -4.18 -5.71 -0.51
CA ARG A 39 -4.98 -5.53 -1.71
C ARG A 39 -4.42 -6.29 -2.91
N CYS A 40 -3.10 -6.25 -3.12
CA CYS A 40 -2.44 -6.98 -4.21
C CYS A 40 -2.60 -8.50 -4.05
N ILE A 41 -2.47 -9.02 -2.82
CA ILE A 41 -2.68 -10.45 -2.52
C ILE A 41 -4.12 -10.87 -2.83
N GLU A 42 -5.11 -10.10 -2.38
CA GLU A 42 -6.53 -10.37 -2.66
C GLU A 42 -6.82 -10.38 -4.17
N GLN A 43 -6.26 -9.43 -4.93
CA GLN A 43 -6.40 -9.40 -6.39
C GLN A 43 -5.73 -10.59 -7.08
N HIS A 44 -4.58 -11.02 -6.57
CA HIS A 44 -3.84 -12.15 -7.14
C HIS A 44 -4.56 -13.47 -6.93
N VAL A 45 -5.17 -13.68 -5.75
CA VAL A 45 -5.95 -14.90 -5.46
C VAL A 45 -7.21 -14.96 -6.33
N GLY A 46 -7.92 -13.84 -6.49
CA GLY A 46 -9.05 -13.73 -7.43
C GLY A 46 -10.29 -14.58 -7.08
N ASP A 47 -10.30 -15.24 -5.93
CA ASP A 47 -11.41 -16.05 -5.43
C ASP A 47 -12.28 -15.22 -4.46
N PRO A 48 -13.57 -15.01 -4.76
CA PRO A 48 -14.48 -14.25 -3.90
C PRO A 48 -14.76 -14.93 -2.55
N GLU A 49 -14.54 -16.24 -2.42
CA GLU A 49 -14.70 -16.97 -1.15
C GLU A 49 -13.43 -16.91 -0.27
N TYR A 50 -12.30 -16.47 -0.84
CA TYR A 50 -11.07 -16.30 -0.08
C TYR A 50 -11.11 -15.05 0.79
N GLN A 51 -10.65 -15.17 2.03
CA GLN A 51 -10.53 -14.07 2.98
C GLN A 51 -9.12 -14.05 3.59
N LEU A 52 -8.38 -12.96 3.38
CA LEU A 52 -7.07 -12.78 4.00
C LEU A 52 -7.23 -12.54 5.51
N VAL A 53 -6.87 -13.53 6.32
CA VAL A 53 -7.08 -13.48 7.79
C VAL A 53 -5.93 -12.83 8.56
N ARG A 54 -4.71 -12.90 8.04
CA ARG A 54 -3.51 -12.34 8.70
C ARG A 54 -2.38 -12.12 7.70
N LEU A 55 -1.74 -10.97 7.79
CA LEU A 55 -0.51 -10.65 7.08
C LEU A 55 0.55 -10.18 8.10
N THR A 56 1.77 -10.67 7.97
CA THR A 56 2.94 -10.18 8.70
C THR A 56 3.90 -9.58 7.69
N VAL A 57 4.28 -8.31 7.90
CA VAL A 57 5.14 -7.57 6.98
C VAL A 57 6.35 -7.05 7.74
N ASP A 58 7.53 -7.46 7.28
CA ASP A 58 8.80 -6.91 7.76
C ASP A 58 9.27 -5.81 6.80
N LEU A 59 9.30 -4.57 7.29
CA LEU A 59 9.81 -3.42 6.55
C LEU A 59 11.31 -3.25 6.84
N PHE A 60 12.17 -3.83 6.00
CA PHE A 60 13.62 -3.75 6.14
C PHE A 60 14.20 -2.35 5.94
N ARG A 61 13.42 -1.44 5.34
CA ARG A 61 13.79 -0.04 5.12
C ARG A 61 12.54 0.83 5.14
N ALA A 62 12.73 2.12 5.39
CA ALA A 62 11.68 3.11 5.20
C ALA A 62 11.18 3.07 3.75
N VAL A 63 9.86 3.10 3.58
CA VAL A 63 9.24 3.06 2.26
C VAL A 63 9.18 4.50 1.71
N PRO A 64 9.80 4.77 0.55
CA PRO A 64 9.84 6.12 -0.02
C PRO A 64 8.45 6.56 -0.51
N SER A 65 8.16 7.85 -0.41
CA SER A 65 6.96 8.47 -1.00
C SER A 65 7.17 8.73 -2.48
N VAL A 66 7.25 7.65 -3.26
CA VAL A 66 7.39 7.62 -4.72
C VAL A 66 6.47 6.52 -5.27
N PRO A 67 6.17 6.51 -6.57
CA PRO A 67 5.36 5.44 -7.18
C PRO A 67 5.94 4.05 -6.87
N LEU A 68 5.08 3.17 -6.37
CA LEU A 68 5.41 1.79 -6.02
C LEU A 68 4.92 0.82 -7.09
N ARG A 69 5.53 -0.37 -7.15
CA ARG A 69 5.08 -1.50 -7.98
C ARG A 69 4.75 -2.69 -7.09
N ALA A 70 3.74 -3.46 -7.51
CA ALA A 70 3.45 -4.78 -6.93
C ALA A 70 4.52 -5.80 -7.32
#